data_AF-A0A965IN40-F1
#
_entry.id   AF-A0A965IN40-F1
#
_cell.length_a   1.000
_cell.length_b   1.000
_cell.length_c   1.000
_cell.angle_alpha   90.00
_cell.angle_beta   90.00
_cell.angle_gamma   90.00
#
_symmetry.space_group_name_H-M   'P 1'
#
loop_
_entity.id
_entity.type
_entity.pdbx_description
1 polymer ?
#
loop_
_entity_poly.entity_id
_entity_poly.type
_entity_poly.pdbx_seq_one_letter_code
_entity_poly.pdbx_strand_id
1 'polypeptide(L)'
;MSASDSKKLPTRPDLASPSPLRAVRLQDALGAKTANALAKMGLRTVEDLLRHYPRRYVKRGEMTDLSSLQLDDEVTVFAEIAVVKERPLRNRRSSMLEVVVTDGRGRLSLTFFGQSWQQRQLVAGRQGLFAGKVTDFRGTRQLSHPTYVLAPMGDSLDAEEIAAFAGAVIPVYPASSALSSWRVSSCVDLVLPHLDDAVDPLPAEVVKAQGVMAFAQALRAIHRPETLDEVNEAVHRLKFDEAFMLQLELLRRRAASTAQPATARRARAGGLLEAFDASL
;
A
#
# COMPACT_ATOMS: atom_id res chain seq x y z
N MET A 1 -7.77 -28.80 -56.89
CA MET A 1 -6.34 -28.46 -56.74
C MET A 1 -6.26 -27.04 -56.21
N SER A 2 -6.52 -26.89 -54.92
CA SER A 2 -5.51 -26.58 -53.87
C SER A 2 -5.33 -25.08 -53.70
N ALA A 3 -6.21 -24.49 -52.89
CA ALA A 3 -5.98 -23.21 -52.24
C ALA A 3 -5.30 -23.50 -50.90
N SER A 4 -4.03 -23.14 -50.78
CA SER A 4 -3.24 -23.24 -49.56
C SER A 4 -3.65 -22.12 -48.61
N ASP A 5 -4.56 -22.44 -47.70
CA ASP A 5 -5.01 -21.53 -46.65
C ASP A 5 -3.91 -21.43 -45.58
N SER A 6 -3.10 -20.38 -45.70
CA SER A 6 -1.96 -20.10 -44.81
C SER A 6 -2.52 -19.49 -43.53
N LYS A 7 -2.97 -20.36 -42.62
CA LYS A 7 -3.50 -19.99 -41.31
C LYS A 7 -2.41 -19.23 -40.53
N LYS A 8 -2.51 -17.90 -40.54
CA LYS A 8 -1.63 -16.96 -39.82
C LYS A 8 -1.61 -17.40 -38.35
N LEU A 9 -0.45 -17.87 -37.88
CA LEU A 9 -0.23 -18.13 -36.46
C LEU A 9 -0.57 -16.83 -35.69
N PRO A 10 -1.34 -16.88 -34.60
CA PRO A 10 -1.60 -15.69 -33.81
C PRO A 10 -0.27 -15.07 -33.38
N THR A 11 -0.08 -13.80 -33.73
CA THR A 11 1.07 -12.99 -33.33
C THR A 11 1.26 -13.14 -31.83
N ARG A 12 2.46 -13.51 -31.39
CA ARG A 12 2.78 -13.64 -29.96
C ARG A 12 2.34 -12.36 -29.25
N PRO A 13 1.49 -12.43 -28.20
CA PRO A 13 1.19 -11.26 -27.40
C PRO A 13 2.50 -10.73 -26.83
N ASP A 14 2.75 -9.45 -27.06
CA ASP A 14 3.90 -8.76 -26.51
C ASP A 14 3.73 -8.63 -25.00
N LEU A 15 4.27 -9.60 -24.26
CA LEU A 15 4.28 -9.64 -22.79
C LEU A 15 5.15 -8.54 -22.17
N ALA A 16 5.85 -7.73 -22.98
CA ALA A 16 6.75 -6.68 -22.54
C ALA A 16 6.19 -5.26 -22.72
N SER A 17 4.95 -5.10 -23.19
CA SER A 17 4.30 -3.79 -23.18
C SER A 17 4.13 -3.33 -21.72
N PRO A 18 4.79 -2.24 -21.28
CA PRO A 18 4.64 -1.76 -19.91
C PRO A 18 3.16 -1.43 -19.69
N SER A 19 2.63 -1.81 -18.53
CA SER A 19 1.29 -1.41 -18.10
C SER A 19 1.11 0.09 -18.40
N PRO A 20 -0.01 0.54 -18.99
CA PRO A 20 -0.21 1.95 -19.30
C PRO A 20 -0.05 2.85 -18.06
N LEU A 21 -0.32 2.30 -16.86
CA LEU A 21 -0.13 2.97 -15.57
C LEU A 21 1.35 3.24 -15.21
N ARG A 22 2.28 2.44 -15.75
CA ARG A 22 3.73 2.59 -15.55
C ARG A 22 4.32 3.73 -16.37
N ALA A 23 3.63 4.16 -17.43
CA ALA A 23 4.06 5.25 -18.29
C ALA A 23 3.73 6.64 -17.69
N VAL A 24 2.71 6.73 -16.82
CA VAL A 24 2.27 8.00 -16.24
C VAL A 24 3.13 8.36 -15.02
N ARG A 25 3.83 9.49 -15.10
CA ARG A 25 4.63 10.02 -13.99
C ARG A 25 3.73 10.66 -12.95
N LEU A 26 4.08 10.51 -11.67
CA LEU A 26 3.34 11.16 -10.58
C LEU A 26 3.33 12.68 -10.68
N GLN A 27 4.36 13.27 -11.31
CA GLN A 27 4.44 14.71 -11.50
C GLN A 27 3.29 15.25 -12.36
N ASP A 28 2.87 14.49 -13.38
CA ASP A 28 1.82 14.89 -14.32
C ASP A 28 0.43 14.72 -13.69
N ALA A 29 0.26 13.73 -12.81
CA ALA A 29 -1.00 13.44 -12.13
C ALA A 29 -1.23 14.28 -10.85
N LEU A 30 -0.19 14.54 -10.06
CA LEU A 30 -0.31 15.11 -8.69
C LEU A 30 0.44 16.43 -8.49
N GLY A 31 1.19 16.89 -9.50
CA GLY A 31 2.05 18.06 -9.42
C GLY A 31 3.41 17.82 -8.76
N ALA A 32 4.37 18.69 -9.08
CA ALA A 32 5.79 18.51 -8.74
C ALA A 32 6.08 18.40 -7.23
N LYS A 33 5.39 19.18 -6.39
CA LYS A 33 5.63 19.19 -4.94
C LYS A 33 5.27 17.84 -4.30
N THR A 34 4.10 17.31 -4.62
CA THR A 34 3.61 16.03 -4.10
C THR A 34 4.42 14.87 -4.67
N ALA A 35 4.72 14.90 -5.97
CA ALA A 35 5.56 13.90 -6.62
C ALA A 35 6.97 13.83 -6.00
N ASN A 36 7.59 14.96 -5.67
CA ASN A 36 8.89 14.98 -5.00
C ASN A 36 8.86 14.37 -3.58
N ALA A 37 7.74 14.52 -2.87
CA ALA A 37 7.57 13.91 -1.55
C ALA A 37 7.36 12.38 -1.67
N LEU A 38 6.55 11.92 -2.62
CA LEU A 38 6.36 10.50 -2.95
C LEU A 38 7.64 9.83 -3.45
N ALA A 39 8.47 10.55 -4.22
CA ALA A 39 9.75 10.06 -4.71
C ALA A 39 10.75 9.73 -3.58
N LYS A 40 10.66 10.41 -2.42
CA LYS A 40 11.46 10.08 -1.23
C LYS A 40 11.07 8.73 -0.62
N MET A 41 9.86 8.25 -0.89
CA MET A 41 9.38 6.91 -0.53
C MET A 41 9.66 5.87 -1.62
N GLY A 42 10.36 6.25 -2.70
CA GLY A 42 10.65 5.37 -3.83
C GLY A 42 9.55 5.32 -4.90
N LEU A 43 8.46 6.08 -4.74
CA LEU A 43 7.31 6.07 -5.64
C LEU A 43 7.48 7.12 -6.74
N ARG A 44 7.48 6.70 -8.02
CA ARG A 44 7.75 7.61 -9.16
C ARG A 44 6.64 7.65 -10.20
N THR A 45 5.89 6.57 -10.33
CA THR A 45 4.81 6.40 -11.31
C THR A 45 3.47 6.22 -10.61
N VAL A 46 2.38 6.38 -11.37
CA VAL A 46 1.02 6.07 -10.91
C VAL A 46 0.91 4.61 -10.46
N GLU A 47 1.52 3.68 -11.21
CA GLU A 47 1.55 2.27 -10.81
C GLU A 47 2.28 2.08 -9.47
N ASP A 48 3.41 2.76 -9.22
CA ASP A 48 4.11 2.65 -7.93
C ASP A 48 3.20 3.08 -6.77
N LEU A 49 2.45 4.17 -6.94
CA LEU A 49 1.52 4.66 -5.92
C LEU A 49 0.37 3.67 -5.67
N LEU A 50 -0.22 3.11 -6.74
CA LEU A 50 -1.29 2.11 -6.64
C LEU A 50 -0.79 0.74 -6.14
N ARG A 51 0.52 0.48 -6.19
CA ARG A 51 1.15 -0.70 -5.58
C ARG A 51 1.67 -0.43 -4.17
N HIS A 52 1.60 0.81 -3.69
CA HIS A 52 1.90 1.16 -2.31
C HIS A 52 0.70 0.84 -1.42
N TYR A 53 0.50 -0.45 -1.14
CA TYR A 53 -0.68 -0.95 -0.46
C TYR A 53 -0.76 -0.51 1.02
N PRO A 54 -1.98 -0.33 1.57
CA PRO A 54 -2.16 -0.13 3.00
C PRO A 54 -1.56 -1.28 3.81
N ARG A 55 -0.86 -0.96 4.90
CA ARG A 55 -0.27 -1.98 5.81
C ARG A 55 -1.33 -2.59 6.72
N ARG A 56 -2.36 -1.81 7.07
CA ARG A 56 -3.48 -2.24 7.90
C ARG A 56 -4.73 -1.44 7.56
N TYR A 57 -5.86 -1.94 8.05
CA TYR A 57 -7.17 -1.34 7.89
C TYR A 57 -7.79 -1.15 9.27
N VAL A 58 -8.32 0.04 9.51
CA VAL A 58 -8.95 0.40 10.78
C VAL A 58 -10.44 0.56 10.53
N LYS A 59 -11.29 -0.20 11.22
CA LYS A 59 -12.72 0.04 11.13
C LYS A 59 -13.07 1.36 11.81
N ARG A 60 -13.97 2.13 11.21
CA ARG A 60 -14.48 3.34 11.83
C ARG A 60 -15.13 2.97 13.17
N GLY A 61 -14.61 3.55 14.26
CA GLY A 61 -15.05 3.26 15.63
C GLY A 61 -14.16 2.28 16.40
N GLU A 62 -13.23 1.58 15.75
CA GLU A 62 -12.24 0.74 16.41
C GLU A 62 -10.91 1.50 16.56
N MET A 63 -10.46 1.70 17.79
CA MET A 63 -9.20 2.39 18.07
C MET A 63 -7.98 1.48 17.85
N THR A 64 -6.85 2.09 17.51
CA THR A 64 -5.58 1.39 17.38
C THR A 64 -5.07 0.98 18.76
N ASP A 65 -4.66 -0.28 18.93
CA ASP A 65 -3.95 -0.71 20.14
C ASP A 65 -2.63 0.07 20.30
N LEU A 66 -2.58 0.92 21.31
CA LEU A 66 -1.43 1.76 21.62
C LEU A 66 -0.33 1.00 22.38
N SER A 67 -0.66 -0.15 22.98
CA SER A 67 0.27 -0.92 23.81
C SER A 67 1.32 -1.65 22.96
N SER A 68 0.98 -2.02 21.72
CA SER A 68 1.84 -2.78 20.81
C SER A 68 2.86 -1.92 20.05
N LEU A 69 2.85 -0.60 20.22
CA LEU A 69 3.73 0.33 19.50
C LEU A 69 5.19 0.14 19.94
N GLN A 70 6.07 -0.02 18.96
CA GLN A 70 7.52 -0.15 19.15
C GLN A 70 8.20 1.22 19.12
N LEU A 71 9.33 1.33 19.81
CA LEU A 71 10.17 2.52 19.79
C LEU A 71 10.82 2.71 18.43
N ASP A 72 11.03 3.97 18.05
CA ASP A 72 11.62 4.41 16.79
C ASP A 72 10.83 4.15 15.51
N ASP A 73 9.66 3.51 15.59
CA ASP A 73 8.77 3.30 14.44
C ASP A 73 8.03 4.58 14.03
N GLU A 74 7.86 4.80 12.72
CA GLU A 74 6.88 5.73 12.18
C GLU A 74 5.51 5.05 12.10
N VAL A 75 4.55 5.57 12.88
CA VAL A 75 3.22 4.97 13.02
C VAL A 75 2.13 6.00 12.79
N THR A 76 0.96 5.53 12.35
CA THR A 76 -0.28 6.32 12.28
C THR A 76 -1.34 5.65 13.13
N VAL A 77 -1.75 6.23 14.25
CA VAL A 77 -2.69 5.63 15.21
C VAL A 77 -4.05 6.34 15.16
N PHE A 78 -5.13 5.58 15.26
CA PHE A 78 -6.48 6.12 15.49
C PHE A 78 -6.80 6.06 16.97
N ALA A 79 -7.03 7.21 17.60
CA ALA A 79 -7.22 7.32 19.05
C ALA A 79 -8.11 8.52 19.43
N GLU A 80 -8.57 8.53 20.67
CA GLU A 80 -9.30 9.66 21.26
C GLU A 80 -8.38 10.53 22.12
N ILE A 81 -8.56 11.85 22.06
CA ILE A 81 -7.88 12.80 22.91
C ILE A 81 -8.47 12.72 24.32
N ALA A 82 -7.69 12.24 25.29
CA ALA A 82 -8.11 12.15 26.68
C ALA A 82 -7.85 13.45 27.45
N VAL A 83 -6.67 14.04 27.28
CA VAL A 83 -6.22 15.17 28.09
C VAL A 83 -5.34 16.09 27.26
N VAL A 84 -5.50 17.40 27.44
CA VAL A 84 -4.71 18.43 26.78
C VAL A 84 -4.12 19.33 27.85
N LYS A 85 -2.80 19.48 27.88
CA LYS A 85 -2.07 20.28 28.88
C LYS A 85 -1.04 21.16 28.19
N GLU A 86 -1.09 22.45 28.43
CA GLU A 86 0.00 23.37 28.09
C GLU A 86 0.93 23.54 29.28
N ARG A 87 2.25 23.47 29.04
CA ARG A 87 3.28 23.75 30.05
C ARG A 87 4.28 24.76 29.50
N PRO A 88 4.56 25.86 30.23
CA PRO A 88 5.65 26.76 29.85
C PRO A 88 7.00 26.04 30.01
N LEU A 89 7.92 26.20 29.05
CA LEU A 89 9.28 25.72 29.24
C LEU A 89 10.02 26.64 30.21
N ARG A 90 10.64 26.04 31.24
CA ARG A 90 11.26 26.70 32.40
C ARG A 90 12.30 27.78 32.08
N ASN A 91 12.77 27.90 30.84
CA ASN A 91 13.82 28.85 30.43
C ASN A 91 13.70 29.37 28.98
N ARG A 92 12.51 29.28 28.35
CA ARG A 92 12.28 29.80 26.98
C ARG A 92 10.95 30.56 26.91
N ARG A 93 10.84 31.57 26.03
CA ARG A 93 9.57 32.19 25.59
C ARG A 93 8.68 31.22 24.78
N SER A 94 8.76 29.92 25.07
CA SER A 94 8.13 28.85 24.30
C SER A 94 7.38 27.94 25.27
N SER A 95 6.23 27.45 24.83
CA SER A 95 5.42 26.48 25.56
C SER A 95 5.45 25.11 24.89
N MET A 96 5.16 24.08 25.67
CA MET A 96 5.00 22.70 25.26
C MET A 96 3.53 22.35 25.44
N LEU A 97 2.87 21.95 24.35
CA LEU A 97 1.55 21.37 24.41
C LEU A 97 1.72 19.84 24.47
N GLU A 98 1.26 19.25 25.57
CA GLU A 98 1.20 17.82 25.80
C GLU A 98 -0.25 17.36 25.65
N VAL A 99 -0.51 16.54 24.63
CA VAL A 99 -1.84 15.96 24.36
C VAL A 99 -1.76 14.45 24.58
N VAL A 100 -2.51 13.92 25.53
CA VAL A 100 -2.56 12.49 25.79
C VAL A 100 -3.73 11.90 25.03
N VAL A 101 -3.45 10.93 24.15
CA VAL A 101 -4.46 10.14 23.45
C VAL A 101 -4.60 8.75 24.08
N THR A 102 -5.77 8.15 23.93
CA THR A 102 -6.11 6.83 24.46
C THR A 102 -6.92 6.02 23.45
N ASP A 103 -6.76 4.71 23.52
CA ASP A 103 -7.59 3.70 22.84
C ASP A 103 -8.60 3.03 23.81
N GLY A 104 -8.73 3.58 25.03
CA GLY A 104 -9.51 3.02 26.14
C GLY A 104 -8.72 2.05 27.04
N ARG A 105 -7.55 1.54 26.60
CA ARG A 105 -6.72 0.58 27.36
C ARG A 105 -5.35 1.14 27.72
N GLY A 106 -4.71 1.81 26.77
CA GLY A 106 -3.40 2.44 26.87
C GLY A 106 -3.47 3.95 26.68
N ARG A 107 -2.31 4.59 26.84
CA ARG A 107 -2.13 6.03 26.64
C ARG A 107 -0.85 6.28 25.85
N LEU A 108 -0.91 7.27 24.98
CA LEU A 108 0.24 7.76 24.21
C LEU A 108 0.29 9.29 24.32
N SER A 109 1.45 9.84 24.62
CA SER A 109 1.62 11.29 24.70
C SER A 109 1.97 11.87 23.32
N LEU A 110 1.38 12.99 22.95
CA LEU A 110 1.68 13.75 21.74
C LEU A 110 2.27 15.08 22.19
N THR A 111 3.51 15.35 21.79
CA THR A 111 4.22 16.54 22.25
C THR A 111 4.43 17.52 21.10
N PHE A 112 3.96 18.75 21.29
CA PHE A 112 4.15 19.86 20.36
C PHE A 112 4.93 20.99 21.03
N PHE A 113 6.12 21.28 20.53
CA PHE A 113 6.96 22.37 21.03
C PHE A 113 6.68 23.67 20.27
N GLY A 114 6.40 24.76 20.99
CA GLY A 114 6.17 26.09 20.41
C GLY A 114 4.88 26.23 19.58
N GLN A 115 3.95 25.28 19.69
CA GLN A 115 2.71 25.20 18.89
C GLN A 115 1.46 25.16 19.77
N SER A 116 1.40 26.00 20.81
CA SER A 116 0.24 26.05 21.72
C SER A 116 -1.08 26.42 21.04
N TRP A 117 -1.03 27.08 19.89
CA TRP A 117 -2.21 27.39 19.07
C TRP A 117 -3.02 26.15 18.68
N GLN A 118 -2.41 24.97 18.63
CA GLN A 118 -3.10 23.71 18.31
C GLN A 118 -4.10 23.26 19.38
N GLN A 119 -4.00 23.78 20.61
CA GLN A 119 -4.98 23.53 21.67
C GLN A 119 -6.41 23.95 21.26
N ARG A 120 -6.55 24.86 20.29
CA ARG A 120 -7.86 25.25 19.75
C ARG A 120 -8.58 24.13 19.01
N GLN A 121 -7.83 23.23 18.37
CA GLN A 121 -8.38 22.11 17.60
C GLN A 121 -8.34 20.79 18.38
N LEU A 122 -7.25 20.56 19.12
CA LEU A 122 -7.04 19.38 19.94
C LEU A 122 -7.80 19.54 21.26
N VAL A 123 -9.05 19.08 21.27
CA VAL A 123 -9.95 19.13 22.44
C VAL A 123 -10.22 17.71 22.93
N ALA A 124 -10.33 17.55 24.25
CA ALA A 124 -10.67 16.25 24.85
C ALA A 124 -12.01 15.70 24.33
N GLY A 125 -12.09 14.39 24.14
CA GLY A 125 -13.23 13.69 23.55
C GLY A 125 -13.22 13.62 22.02
N ARG A 126 -12.36 14.38 21.33
CA ARG A 126 -12.22 14.26 19.87
C ARG A 126 -11.40 13.03 19.50
N GLN A 127 -11.84 12.33 18.46
CA GLN A 127 -11.08 11.25 17.83
C GLN A 127 -10.28 11.77 16.65
N GLY A 128 -9.20 11.08 16.29
CA GLY A 128 -8.37 11.47 15.16
C GLY A 128 -7.32 10.44 14.80
N LEU A 129 -6.75 10.61 13.62
CA LEU A 129 -5.55 9.92 13.17
C LEU A 129 -4.34 10.76 13.54
N PHE A 130 -3.37 10.16 14.23
CA PHE A 130 -2.14 10.80 14.67
C PHE A 130 -0.96 10.05 14.07
N ALA A 131 -0.15 10.72 13.25
CA ALA A 131 1.01 10.13 12.61
C ALA A 131 2.32 10.78 13.06
N GLY A 132 3.29 9.96 13.44
CA GLY A 132 4.61 10.43 13.84
C GLY A 132 5.52 9.30 14.26
N LYS A 133 6.75 9.66 14.61
CA LYS A 133 7.74 8.73 15.13
C LYS A 133 7.51 8.48 16.63
N VAL A 134 7.48 7.20 17.03
CA VAL A 134 7.40 6.81 18.44
C VAL A 134 8.76 7.02 19.09
N THR A 135 8.78 7.85 20.12
CA THR A 135 9.97 8.16 20.93
C THR A 135 9.69 7.86 22.40
N ASP A 136 10.73 7.62 23.19
CA ASP A 136 10.62 7.60 24.65
C ASP A 136 11.08 8.94 25.21
N PHE A 137 10.30 9.48 26.16
CA PHE A 137 10.76 10.56 27.01
C PHE A 137 10.45 10.24 28.46
N ARG A 138 11.50 10.06 29.26
CA ARG A 138 11.39 9.75 30.71
C ARG A 138 10.55 8.51 31.00
N GLY A 139 10.68 7.46 30.16
CA GLY A 139 9.93 6.21 30.32
C GLY A 139 8.47 6.28 29.86
N THR A 140 8.06 7.39 29.23
CA THR A 140 6.73 7.54 28.62
C THR A 140 6.87 7.58 27.11
N ARG A 141 6.18 6.66 26.43
CA ARG A 141 6.07 6.65 24.97
C ARG A 141 5.32 7.89 24.49
N GLN A 142 5.89 8.55 23.49
CA GLN A 142 5.31 9.75 22.90
C GLN A 142 5.57 9.87 21.39
N LEU A 143 4.67 10.54 20.68
CA LEU A 143 4.94 11.06 19.34
C LEU A 143 5.47 12.50 19.47
N SER A 144 6.67 12.74 18.94
CA SER A 144 7.26 14.08 18.89
C SER A 144 6.84 14.78 17.61
N HIS A 145 6.25 15.97 17.72
CA HIS A 145 5.71 16.75 16.60
C HIS A 145 4.86 15.92 15.61
N PRO A 146 3.84 15.17 16.10
CA PRO A 146 3.01 14.39 15.22
C PRO A 146 2.21 15.29 14.30
N THR A 147 1.93 14.77 13.11
CA THR A 147 0.88 15.30 12.25
C THR A 147 -0.44 14.63 12.64
N TYR A 148 -1.57 15.28 12.39
CA TYR A 148 -2.87 14.68 12.69
C TYR A 148 -3.95 15.14 11.72
N VAL A 149 -5.00 14.35 11.63
CA VAL A 149 -6.29 14.71 11.04
C VAL A 149 -7.36 14.28 12.04
N LEU A 150 -8.21 15.21 12.42
CA LEU A 150 -9.24 14.95 13.41
C LEU A 150 -10.49 14.42 12.72
N ALA A 151 -11.23 13.59 13.44
CA ALA A 151 -12.54 13.17 12.98
C ALA A 151 -13.45 14.41 12.89
N PRO A 152 -14.27 14.50 11.83
CA PRO A 152 -15.33 15.49 11.69
C PRO A 152 -16.17 15.61 12.98
N MET A 153 -16.42 16.84 13.43
CA MET A 153 -17.43 17.14 14.46
C MET A 153 -18.47 18.10 13.89
N GLY A 154 -19.75 17.72 13.92
CA GLY A 154 -20.84 18.53 13.36
C GLY A 154 -20.73 18.70 11.84
N ASP A 155 -21.15 19.86 11.33
CA ASP A 155 -21.07 20.24 9.90
C ASP A 155 -19.65 20.70 9.51
N SER A 156 -18.63 19.90 9.80
CA SER A 156 -17.25 20.26 9.43
C SER A 156 -17.12 20.39 7.90
N LEU A 157 -16.49 21.47 7.43
CA LEU A 157 -16.28 21.76 6.00
C LEU A 157 -14.88 21.40 5.49
N ASP A 158 -14.01 20.87 6.35
CA ASP A 158 -12.63 20.52 5.96
C ASP A 158 -12.59 19.24 5.12
N ALA A 159 -12.35 19.40 3.82
CA ALA A 159 -12.35 18.31 2.85
C ALA A 159 -11.32 17.21 3.16
N GLU A 160 -10.16 17.56 3.77
CA GLU A 160 -9.13 16.58 4.14
C GLU A 160 -9.57 15.72 5.35
N GLU A 161 -10.29 16.31 6.32
CA GLU A 161 -10.90 15.56 7.43
C GLU A 161 -11.98 14.61 6.91
N ILE A 162 -12.87 15.12 6.05
CA ILE A 162 -13.93 14.30 5.47
C ILE A 162 -13.35 13.14 4.66
N ALA A 163 -12.37 13.40 3.79
CA ALA A 163 -11.76 12.38 2.93
C ALA A 163 -11.04 11.30 3.74
N ALA A 164 -10.26 11.68 4.76
CA ALA A 164 -9.54 10.74 5.61
C ALA A 164 -10.46 9.79 6.37
N PHE A 165 -11.70 10.24 6.64
CA PHE A 165 -12.73 9.50 7.37
C PHE A 165 -13.92 9.11 6.49
N ALA A 166 -13.82 9.10 5.16
CA ALA A 166 -14.97 8.88 4.27
C ALA A 166 -15.50 7.43 4.25
N GLY A 167 -14.63 6.43 4.47
CA GLY A 167 -14.99 5.00 4.41
C GLY A 167 -15.30 4.33 5.76
N ALA A 168 -16.09 3.25 5.74
CA ALA A 168 -16.33 2.42 6.93
C ALA A 168 -15.04 1.72 7.39
N VAL A 169 -14.14 1.46 6.44
CA VAL A 169 -12.81 0.90 6.65
C VAL A 169 -11.78 1.92 6.19
N ILE A 170 -10.89 2.34 7.11
CA ILE A 170 -9.88 3.36 6.91
C ILE A 170 -8.54 2.68 6.60
N PRO A 171 -7.99 2.82 5.38
CA PRO A 171 -6.69 2.27 5.03
C PRO A 171 -5.57 3.08 5.69
N VAL A 172 -4.61 2.38 6.29
CA VAL A 172 -3.43 2.98 6.89
C VAL A 172 -2.19 2.55 6.11
N TYR A 173 -1.60 3.50 5.41
CA TYR A 173 -0.41 3.32 4.58
C TYR A 173 0.86 3.36 5.42
N PRO A 174 1.94 2.70 4.96
CA PRO A 174 3.28 3.01 5.43
C PRO A 174 3.55 4.50 5.25
N ALA A 175 3.69 5.22 6.36
CA ALA A 175 4.00 6.64 6.38
C ALA A 175 5.51 6.83 6.34
N SER A 176 5.93 8.04 5.94
CA SER A 176 7.32 8.49 6.08
C SER A 176 7.36 9.89 6.66
N SER A 177 8.53 10.34 7.11
CA SER A 177 8.76 11.73 7.49
C SER A 177 8.38 12.76 6.41
N ALA A 178 8.31 12.34 5.14
CA ALA A 178 7.88 13.20 4.03
C ALA A 178 6.35 13.27 3.87
N LEU A 179 5.63 12.16 4.10
CA LEU A 179 4.18 12.06 3.87
C LEU A 179 3.49 11.17 4.90
N SER A 180 2.40 11.70 5.45
CA SER A 180 1.48 10.97 6.34
C SER A 180 0.58 10.01 5.56
N SER A 181 0.01 9.03 6.27
CA SER A 181 -0.88 8.03 5.68
C SER A 181 -2.09 8.63 4.95
N TRP A 182 -2.77 9.63 5.53
CA TRP A 182 -3.93 10.25 4.88
C TRP A 182 -3.55 11.05 3.64
N ARG A 183 -2.35 11.66 3.59
CA ARG A 183 -1.90 12.34 2.37
C ARG A 183 -1.62 11.36 1.24
N VAL A 184 -1.02 10.21 1.56
CA VAL A 184 -0.90 9.11 0.59
C VAL A 184 -2.29 8.67 0.14
N SER A 185 -3.21 8.51 1.08
CA SER A 185 -4.61 8.19 0.81
C SER A 185 -5.26 9.20 -0.15
N SER A 186 -5.09 10.51 0.06
CA SER A 186 -5.61 11.56 -0.82
C SER A 186 -4.95 11.55 -2.20
N CYS A 187 -3.66 11.24 -2.29
CA CYS A 187 -2.98 11.08 -3.57
C CYS A 187 -3.57 9.89 -4.35
N VAL A 188 -3.87 8.80 -3.66
CA VAL A 188 -4.54 7.64 -4.25
C VAL A 188 -5.95 8.02 -4.74
N ASP A 189 -6.73 8.79 -3.97
CA ASP A 189 -8.07 9.26 -4.39
C ASP A 189 -8.08 10.04 -5.70
N LEU A 190 -7.02 10.81 -5.97
CA LEU A 190 -6.91 11.57 -7.20
C LEU A 190 -6.68 10.68 -8.43
N VAL A 191 -6.19 9.45 -8.22
CA VAL A 191 -5.80 8.54 -9.30
C VAL A 191 -6.77 7.37 -9.47
N LEU A 192 -7.44 6.92 -8.39
CA LEU A 192 -8.42 5.83 -8.42
C LEU A 192 -9.55 6.00 -9.46
N PRO A 193 -10.12 7.20 -9.70
CA PRO A 193 -11.17 7.39 -10.71
C PRO A 193 -10.70 7.08 -12.13
N HIS A 194 -9.40 7.17 -12.39
CA HIS A 194 -8.81 6.91 -13.71
C HIS A 194 -8.38 5.45 -13.90
N LEU A 195 -8.75 4.55 -12.97
CA LEU A 195 -8.44 3.13 -13.06
C LEU A 195 -9.20 2.36 -14.15
N ASP A 196 -10.29 2.90 -14.71
CA ASP A 196 -11.03 2.19 -15.76
C ASP A 196 -10.23 2.06 -17.06
N ASP A 197 -9.17 2.87 -17.21
CA ASP A 197 -8.19 2.74 -18.29
C ASP A 197 -7.13 1.63 -18.02
N ALA A 198 -7.15 1.03 -16.82
CA ALA A 198 -6.20 -0.02 -16.47
C ALA A 198 -6.57 -1.34 -17.15
N VAL A 199 -5.71 -1.79 -18.05
CA VAL A 199 -5.82 -3.10 -18.68
C VAL A 199 -5.54 -4.19 -17.66
N ASP A 200 -6.44 -5.19 -17.57
CA ASP A 200 -6.21 -6.36 -16.72
C ASP A 200 -4.98 -7.13 -17.23
N PRO A 201 -3.97 -7.39 -16.38
CA PRO A 201 -2.77 -8.12 -16.79
C PRO A 201 -3.05 -9.59 -17.13
N LEU A 202 -4.18 -10.13 -16.68
CA LEU A 202 -4.61 -11.48 -16.95
C LEU A 202 -5.62 -11.51 -18.11
N PRO A 203 -5.55 -12.54 -18.99
CA PRO A 203 -6.61 -12.78 -19.96
C PRO A 203 -7.96 -12.98 -19.27
N ALA A 204 -9.03 -12.41 -19.84
CA ALA A 204 -10.39 -12.49 -19.29
C ALA A 204 -10.86 -13.94 -19.04
N GLU A 205 -10.40 -14.90 -19.85
CA GLU A 205 -10.66 -16.33 -19.66
C GLU A 205 -10.08 -16.87 -18.36
N VAL A 206 -8.86 -16.44 -17.99
CA VAL A 206 -8.21 -16.85 -16.73
C VAL A 206 -8.95 -16.25 -15.55
N VAL A 207 -9.28 -14.95 -15.62
CA VAL A 207 -10.05 -14.26 -14.58
C VAL A 207 -11.37 -14.99 -14.31
N LYS A 208 -12.12 -15.31 -15.37
CA LYS A 208 -13.40 -16.03 -15.28
C LYS A 208 -13.23 -17.47 -14.76
N ALA A 209 -12.25 -18.21 -15.26
CA ALA A 209 -12.03 -19.61 -14.88
C ALA A 209 -11.60 -19.76 -13.42
N GLN A 210 -10.85 -18.79 -12.89
CA GLN A 210 -10.37 -18.80 -11.51
C GLN A 210 -11.32 -18.09 -10.54
N GLY A 211 -12.37 -17.44 -11.04
CA GLY A 211 -13.34 -16.73 -10.21
C GLY A 211 -12.74 -15.59 -9.39
N VAL A 212 -11.68 -14.95 -9.89
CA VAL A 212 -10.99 -13.86 -9.18
C VAL A 212 -11.57 -12.50 -9.58
N MET A 213 -11.56 -11.55 -8.64
CA MET A 213 -11.98 -10.15 -8.84
C MET A 213 -11.23 -9.51 -10.03
N ALA A 214 -11.86 -8.60 -10.78
CA ALA A 214 -11.17 -7.87 -11.86
C ALA A 214 -10.03 -6.98 -11.32
N PHE A 215 -8.96 -6.76 -12.09
CA PHE A 215 -7.77 -6.03 -11.60
C PHE A 215 -8.07 -4.61 -11.08
N ALA A 216 -8.81 -3.80 -11.87
CA ALA A 216 -9.18 -2.45 -11.46
C ALA A 216 -10.05 -2.44 -10.18
N GLN A 217 -10.94 -3.43 -10.04
CA GLN A 217 -11.76 -3.58 -8.83
C GLN A 217 -10.90 -3.97 -7.63
N ALA A 218 -9.91 -4.86 -7.79
CA ALA A 218 -8.99 -5.22 -6.72
C ALA A 218 -8.13 -4.02 -6.27
N LEU A 219 -7.67 -3.18 -7.20
CA LEU A 219 -6.97 -1.93 -6.84
C LEU A 219 -7.89 -0.94 -6.10
N ARG A 220 -9.17 -0.84 -6.48
CA ARG A 220 -10.13 -0.03 -5.72
C ARG A 220 -10.37 -0.61 -4.33
N ALA A 221 -10.66 -1.90 -4.22
CA ALA A 221 -10.98 -2.56 -2.96
C ALA A 221 -9.80 -2.59 -1.99
N ILE A 222 -8.55 -2.70 -2.47
CA ILE A 222 -7.38 -2.60 -1.58
C ILE A 222 -7.18 -1.19 -1.04
N HIS A 223 -7.53 -0.14 -1.80
CA HIS A 223 -7.30 1.25 -1.37
C HIS A 223 -8.52 1.90 -0.73
N ARG A 224 -9.73 1.52 -1.12
CA ARG A 224 -11.02 2.06 -0.68
C ARG A 224 -12.03 0.92 -0.46
N PRO A 225 -11.76 0.02 0.50
CA PRO A 225 -12.72 -1.01 0.86
C PRO A 225 -13.93 -0.40 1.59
N GLU A 226 -15.12 -0.91 1.27
CA GLU A 226 -16.32 -0.73 2.09
C GLU A 226 -16.33 -1.73 3.25
N THR A 227 -15.77 -2.93 3.03
CA THR A 227 -15.73 -4.01 4.02
C THR A 227 -14.34 -4.66 4.11
N LEU A 228 -14.06 -5.36 5.22
CA LEU A 228 -12.83 -6.15 5.33
C LEU A 228 -12.82 -7.37 4.41
N ASP A 229 -13.99 -7.86 4.00
CA ASP A 229 -14.08 -9.01 3.08
C ASP A 229 -13.62 -8.60 1.67
N GLU A 230 -13.97 -7.40 1.22
CA GLU A 230 -13.43 -6.83 -0.02
C GLU A 230 -11.90 -6.71 -0.01
N VAL A 231 -11.31 -6.35 1.15
CA VAL A 231 -9.85 -6.34 1.31
C VAL A 231 -9.29 -7.74 1.09
N ASN A 232 -9.90 -8.76 1.67
CA ASN A 232 -9.44 -10.14 1.55
C ASN A 232 -9.50 -10.62 0.09
N GLU A 233 -10.58 -10.32 -0.63
CA GLU A 233 -10.73 -10.64 -2.05
C GLU A 233 -9.70 -9.90 -2.92
N ALA A 234 -9.47 -8.61 -2.65
CA ALA A 234 -8.47 -7.81 -3.34
C ALA A 234 -7.05 -8.37 -3.12
N VAL A 235 -6.71 -8.69 -1.87
CA VAL A 235 -5.42 -9.33 -1.53
C VAL A 235 -5.27 -10.67 -2.24
N HIS A 236 -6.33 -11.48 -2.27
CA HIS A 236 -6.31 -12.76 -2.98
C HIS A 236 -6.05 -12.55 -4.47
N ARG A 237 -6.74 -11.60 -5.12
CA ARG A 237 -6.52 -11.28 -6.53
C ARG A 237 -5.10 -10.79 -6.81
N LEU A 238 -4.57 -9.87 -6.01
CA LEU A 238 -3.23 -9.32 -6.21
C LEU A 238 -2.13 -10.37 -5.97
N LYS A 239 -2.31 -11.27 -5.01
CA LYS A 239 -1.42 -12.43 -4.81
C LYS A 239 -1.50 -13.41 -5.97
N PHE A 240 -2.69 -13.62 -6.53
CA PHE A 240 -2.88 -14.45 -7.70
C PHE A 240 -2.10 -13.89 -8.90
N ASP A 241 -2.17 -12.57 -9.15
CA ASP A 241 -1.40 -11.92 -10.21
C ASP A 241 0.11 -12.18 -10.08
N GLU A 242 0.68 -11.98 -8.89
CA GLU A 242 2.10 -12.26 -8.58
C GLU A 242 2.46 -13.72 -8.83
N ALA A 243 1.65 -14.65 -8.33
CA ALA A 243 1.87 -16.08 -8.50
C ALA A 243 1.78 -16.50 -9.98
N PHE A 244 0.81 -15.96 -10.72
CA PHE A 244 0.62 -16.24 -12.13
C PHE A 244 1.79 -15.73 -12.96
N MET A 245 2.27 -14.51 -12.70
CA MET A 245 3.46 -13.96 -13.38
C MET A 245 4.71 -14.81 -13.12
N LEU A 246 4.92 -15.26 -11.88
CA LEU A 246 6.02 -16.16 -11.55
C LEU A 246 5.93 -17.49 -12.31
N GLN A 247 4.75 -18.11 -12.35
CA GLN A 247 4.53 -19.36 -13.09
C GLN A 247 4.77 -19.18 -14.59
N LEU A 248 4.31 -18.06 -15.17
CA LEU A 248 4.53 -17.77 -16.58
C LEU A 248 6.02 -17.65 -16.92
N GLU A 249 6.81 -17.00 -16.06
CA GLU A 249 8.26 -16.89 -16.25
C GLU A 249 8.95 -18.26 -16.13
N LEU A 250 8.54 -19.12 -15.20
CA LEU A 250 9.05 -20.49 -15.08
C LEU A 250 8.73 -21.32 -16.33
N LEU A 251 7.50 -21.21 -16.86
CA LEU A 251 7.10 -21.88 -18.11
C LEU A 251 7.91 -21.36 -19.30
N ARG A 252 8.15 -20.05 -19.38
CA ARG A 252 8.99 -19.44 -20.42
C ARG A 252 10.42 -19.98 -20.39
N ARG A 253 11.00 -20.09 -19.19
CA ARG A 253 12.35 -20.68 -18.99
C ARG A 253 12.39 -22.15 -19.38
N ARG A 254 11.38 -22.93 -18.98
CA ARG A 254 11.26 -24.35 -19.35
C ARG A 254 11.14 -24.53 -20.87
N ALA A 255 10.32 -23.71 -21.53
CA ALA A 255 10.16 -23.73 -22.97
C ALA A 255 11.47 -23.38 -23.68
N ALA A 256 12.19 -22.36 -23.21
CA ALA A 256 13.50 -21.99 -23.76
C ALA A 256 14.54 -23.12 -23.59
N SER A 257 14.59 -23.75 -22.42
CA SER A 257 15.49 -24.89 -22.17
C SER A 257 15.16 -26.09 -23.06
N THR A 258 13.87 -26.39 -23.26
CA THR A 258 13.43 -27.50 -24.12
C THR A 258 13.74 -27.23 -25.60
N ALA A 259 13.69 -25.96 -26.02
CA ALA A 259 14.02 -25.55 -27.38
C ALA A 259 15.52 -25.55 -27.67
N GLN A 260 16.38 -25.70 -26.65
CA GLN A 260 17.82 -25.70 -26.83
C GLN A 260 18.28 -27.04 -27.41
N PRO A 261 18.88 -27.07 -28.61
CA PRO A 261 19.26 -28.31 -29.27
C PRO A 261 20.31 -29.04 -28.43
N ALA A 262 19.95 -30.19 -27.89
CA ALA A 262 20.87 -31.09 -27.23
C ALA A 262 21.38 -32.12 -28.24
N THR A 263 22.70 -32.32 -28.30
CA THR A 263 23.27 -33.43 -29.07
C THR A 263 22.78 -34.75 -28.47
N ALA A 264 21.93 -35.47 -29.20
CA ALA A 264 21.45 -36.78 -28.78
C ALA A 264 22.64 -37.72 -28.53
N ARG A 265 22.84 -38.12 -27.27
CA ARG A 265 23.81 -39.14 -26.89
C ARG A 265 23.20 -40.50 -27.20
N ARG A 266 23.40 -40.98 -28.43
CA ARG A 266 22.91 -42.30 -28.85
C ARG A 266 23.60 -43.37 -28.00
N ALA A 267 22.80 -44.30 -27.47
CA ALA A 267 23.32 -45.47 -26.80
C ALA A 267 24.22 -46.27 -27.76
N ARG A 268 25.31 -46.81 -27.21
CA ARG A 268 26.22 -47.72 -27.90
C ARG A 268 26.26 -49.01 -27.08
N ALA A 269 26.18 -50.16 -27.75
CA ALA A 269 26.40 -51.45 -27.12
C ALA A 269 27.80 -51.49 -26.50
N GLY A 270 27.92 -52.01 -25.27
CA GLY A 270 29.13 -51.96 -24.45
C GLY A 270 29.51 -50.56 -23.95
N GLY A 271 28.61 -49.58 -24.02
CA GLY A 271 28.87 -48.18 -23.70
C GLY A 271 28.69 -47.82 -22.22
N LEU A 272 28.86 -46.53 -21.93
CA LEU A 272 28.73 -45.97 -20.57
C LEU A 272 27.37 -46.21 -19.91
N LEU A 273 26.29 -46.31 -20.69
CA LEU A 273 24.95 -46.59 -20.16
C LEU A 273 24.87 -48.02 -19.62
N GLU A 274 25.31 -49.02 -20.38
CA GLU A 274 25.32 -50.42 -19.93
C GLU A 274 26.26 -50.63 -18.73
N ALA A 275 27.40 -49.92 -18.70
CA ALA A 275 28.31 -49.96 -17.56
C ALA A 275 27.69 -49.34 -16.29
N PHE A 276 26.91 -48.27 -16.43
CA PHE A 276 26.18 -47.66 -15.32
C PHE A 276 25.02 -48.55 -14.85
N ASP A 277 24.20 -49.07 -15.76
CA ASP A 277 23.06 -49.94 -15.44
C ASP A 277 23.52 -51.25 -14.77
N ALA A 278 24.69 -51.78 -15.12
CA ALA A 278 25.29 -52.93 -14.45
C ALA A 278 25.84 -52.63 -13.04
N SER A 279 25.93 -51.36 -12.64
CA SER A 279 26.43 -50.92 -11.33
C SER A 279 25.33 -50.55 -10.33
N LEU A 280 24.07 -50.53 -10.78
CA LEU A 280 22.86 -50.37 -9.97
C LEU A 280 22.37 -51.71 -9.44
#